data_AF-A0A529QER5-F1
#
_entry.id   AF-A0A529QER5-F1
#
_cell.length_a   1.000
_cell.length_b   1.000
_cell.length_c   1.000
_cell.angle_alpha   90.00
_cell.angle_beta   90.00
_cell.angle_gamma   90.00
#
_symmetry.space_group_name_H-M   'P 1'
#
loop_
_entity.id
_entity.type
_entity.pdbx_description
1 polymer ?
#
loop_
_entity_poly.entity_id
_entity_poly.type
_entity_poly.pdbx_seq_one_letter_code
_entity_poly.pdbx_strand_id
1 'polypeptide(L)'
;VKRLWLSAFAQQLALVAIAGVFVLLGLRRGLAPLIRLRDAVRSRSRSDLEPVEVPGAQSEIRPLIEALNAYMQRVRAQMAAQRRFIANAAHQLRTPLALLSTQASYALRETKADRRQEALVALQTSSGKLARLAEQLLTLSRAEPGSRRPRADRIDLTEAARQVLEAQAPAAIKRDIDLGLDENGPVPVIGDGTMLREMIVN
;
A
#
# COMPACT_ATOMS: atom_id res chain seq x y z
N VAL A 1 -27.95 3.10 74.17
CA VAL A 1 -27.30 2.15 73.23
C VAL A 1 -27.87 2.25 71.80
N LYS A 2 -29.17 1.98 71.54
CA LYS A 2 -29.75 2.02 70.17
C LYS A 2 -29.51 3.34 69.39
N ARG A 3 -29.66 4.52 70.01
CA ARG A 3 -29.39 5.82 69.37
C ARG A 3 -27.93 6.01 68.94
N LEU A 4 -26.98 5.50 69.72
CA LEU A 4 -25.54 5.58 69.42
C LEU A 4 -25.17 4.65 68.24
N TRP A 5 -25.79 3.47 68.18
CA TRP A 5 -25.63 2.54 67.05
C TRP A 5 -26.23 3.10 65.75
N LEU A 6 -27.41 3.73 65.81
CA LEU A 6 -28.03 4.37 64.64
C LEU A 6 -27.18 5.53 64.08
N SER A 7 -26.61 6.37 64.94
CA SER A 7 -25.77 7.49 64.49
C SER A 7 -24.45 7.01 63.88
N ALA A 8 -23.82 5.98 64.46
CA ALA A 8 -22.60 5.39 63.89
C ALA A 8 -22.86 4.78 62.51
N PHE A 9 -23.98 4.05 62.36
CA PHE A 9 -24.38 3.47 61.09
C PHE A 9 -24.69 4.54 60.02
N ALA A 10 -25.38 5.62 60.41
CA ALA A 10 -25.65 6.74 59.52
C ALA A 10 -24.37 7.45 59.05
N GLN A 11 -23.39 7.63 59.95
CA GLN A 11 -22.08 8.20 59.60
C GLN A 11 -21.31 7.29 58.63
N GLN A 12 -21.31 5.98 58.85
CA GLN A 12 -20.68 5.02 57.94
C GLN A 12 -21.34 5.03 56.56
N LEU A 13 -22.67 5.06 56.50
CA LEU A 13 -23.43 5.20 55.24
C LEU A 13 -23.09 6.49 54.51
N ALA A 14 -22.98 7.62 55.22
CA ALA A 14 -22.60 8.90 54.64
C ALA A 14 -21.19 8.86 54.04
N LEU A 15 -20.21 8.26 54.74
CA LEU A 15 -18.85 8.10 54.23
C LEU A 15 -18.80 7.24 52.96
N VAL A 16 -19.53 6.11 52.94
CA VAL A 16 -19.61 5.24 51.76
C VAL A 16 -20.26 5.98 50.59
N ALA A 17 -21.34 6.74 50.84
CA ALA A 17 -21.99 7.52 49.80
C ALA A 17 -21.06 8.58 49.21
N ILE A 18 -20.33 9.33 50.07
CA ILE A 18 -19.36 10.34 49.64
C ILE A 18 -18.24 9.70 48.82
N ALA A 19 -17.66 8.59 49.31
CA ALA A 19 -16.64 7.85 48.57
C ALA A 19 -17.16 7.38 47.21
N GLY A 20 -18.40 6.87 47.15
CA GLY A 20 -19.06 6.49 45.89
C GLY A 20 -19.20 7.65 44.91
N VAL A 21 -19.58 8.85 45.40
CA VAL A 21 -19.64 10.06 44.57
C VAL A 21 -18.26 10.44 44.02
N PHE A 22 -17.21 10.40 44.85
CA PHE A 22 -15.85 10.68 44.39
C PHE A 22 -15.36 9.68 43.34
N VAL A 23 -15.65 8.38 43.52
CA VAL A 23 -15.32 7.34 42.54
C VAL A 23 -16.06 7.59 41.23
N LEU A 24 -17.36 7.90 41.27
CA LEU A 24 -18.14 8.19 40.07
C LEU A 24 -17.63 9.44 39.33
N LEU A 25 -17.26 10.50 40.07
CA LEU A 25 -16.67 11.70 39.49
C LEU A 25 -15.30 11.42 38.87
N GLY A 26 -14.45 10.67 39.57
CA GLY A 26 -13.13 10.24 39.09
C GLY A 26 -13.22 9.42 37.81
N LEU A 27 -14.13 8.43 37.78
CA LEU A 27 -14.35 7.57 36.62
C LEU A 27 -14.91 8.36 35.42
N ARG A 28 -15.88 9.24 35.65
CA ARG A 28 -16.43 10.12 34.59
C ARG A 28 -15.35 11.03 34.00
N ARG A 29 -14.47 11.61 34.83
CA ARG A 29 -13.34 12.42 34.36
C ARG A 29 -12.27 11.59 33.66
N GLY A 30 -11.96 10.41 34.18
CA GLY A 30 -10.97 9.47 33.63
C GLY A 30 -11.34 8.93 32.26
N LEU A 31 -12.63 8.65 32.04
CA LEU A 31 -13.13 8.11 30.77
C LEU A 31 -13.52 9.20 29.75
N ALA A 32 -13.66 10.47 30.17
CA ALA A 32 -14.01 11.57 29.26
C ALA A 32 -13.07 11.71 28.04
N PRO A 33 -11.73 11.60 28.17
CA PRO A 33 -10.82 11.63 27.02
C PRO A 33 -11.05 10.49 26.03
N LEU A 34 -11.42 9.29 26.50
CA LEU A 34 -11.73 8.16 25.62
C LEU A 34 -13.02 8.38 24.82
N ILE A 35 -14.03 9.00 25.43
CA ILE A 35 -15.27 9.36 24.74
C ILE A 35 -14.98 10.41 23.67
N ARG A 36 -14.18 11.44 23.99
CA ARG A 36 -13.76 12.46 23.02
C ARG A 36 -12.95 11.85 21.88
N LEU A 37 -12.03 10.93 22.17
CA LEU A 37 -11.26 10.22 21.16
C LEU A 37 -12.18 9.40 20.24
N ARG A 38 -13.11 8.63 20.81
CA ARG A 38 -14.11 7.86 20.06
C ARG A 38 -14.93 8.77 19.14
N ASP A 39 -15.41 9.89 19.67
CA ASP A 39 -16.26 10.81 18.92
C ASP A 39 -15.48 11.51 17.81
N ALA A 40 -14.22 11.93 18.07
CA ALA A 40 -13.31 12.48 17.07
C ALA A 40 -12.98 11.48 15.95
N VAL A 41 -12.85 10.19 16.27
CA VAL A 41 -12.63 9.14 15.25
C VAL A 41 -13.92 8.86 14.47
N ARG A 42 -15.09 8.85 15.13
CA ARG A 42 -16.39 8.57 14.50
C ARG A 42 -16.90 9.71 13.62
N SER A 43 -16.62 10.96 13.96
CA SER A 43 -17.09 12.12 13.21
C SER A 43 -16.32 12.31 11.90
N ARG A 44 -15.23 11.56 11.67
CA ARG A 44 -14.42 11.67 10.47
C ARG A 44 -14.96 10.87 9.31
N SER A 45 -14.92 11.50 8.13
CA SER A 45 -15.20 10.83 6.86
C SER A 45 -14.13 9.76 6.58
N ARG A 46 -14.46 8.74 5.77
CA ARG A 46 -13.50 7.68 5.36
C ARG A 46 -12.20 8.21 4.73
N SER A 47 -12.24 9.44 4.21
CA SER A 47 -11.13 10.12 3.53
C SER A 47 -10.40 11.13 4.42
N ASP A 48 -10.91 11.44 5.61
CA ASP A 48 -10.26 12.35 6.55
C ASP A 48 -9.34 11.56 7.50
N LEU A 49 -8.04 11.73 7.27
CA LEU A 49 -6.98 11.02 8.00
C LEU A 49 -6.14 11.99 8.85
N GLU A 50 -6.64 13.20 9.17
CA GLU A 50 -5.90 14.20 9.94
C GLU A 50 -5.37 13.67 11.28
N PRO A 51 -4.34 14.28 11.87
CA PRO A 51 -3.98 13.91 13.24
C PRO A 51 -5.19 14.09 14.15
N VAL A 52 -5.48 13.12 15.00
CA VAL A 52 -6.48 13.24 16.05
C VAL A 52 -5.83 13.97 17.22
N GLU A 53 -6.43 15.08 17.62
CA GLU A 53 -6.05 15.83 18.80
C GLU A 53 -7.16 15.73 19.85
N VAL A 54 -6.80 15.32 21.07
CA VAL A 54 -7.73 15.28 22.21
C VAL A 54 -7.17 16.16 23.32
N PRO A 55 -7.58 17.45 23.37
CA PRO A 55 -7.15 18.36 24.43
C PRO A 55 -7.50 17.81 25.82
N GLY A 56 -6.53 17.82 26.72
CA GLY A 56 -6.67 17.28 28.09
C GLY A 56 -6.64 15.76 28.19
N ALA A 57 -6.10 15.06 27.19
CA ALA A 57 -5.78 13.64 27.31
C ALA A 57 -4.75 13.40 28.42
N GLN A 58 -5.03 12.42 29.27
CA GLN A 58 -4.14 12.01 30.36
C GLN A 58 -2.93 11.23 29.80
N SER A 59 -1.85 11.14 30.59
CA SER A 59 -0.59 10.48 30.22
C SER A 59 -0.76 9.04 29.72
N GLU A 60 -1.78 8.35 30.21
CA GLU A 60 -2.09 6.95 29.93
C GLU A 60 -2.73 6.77 28.55
N ILE A 61 -3.45 7.80 28.05
CA ILE A 61 -4.16 7.75 26.76
C ILE A 61 -3.30 8.30 25.62
N ARG A 62 -2.29 9.12 25.95
CA ARG A 62 -1.40 9.76 24.96
C ARG A 62 -0.70 8.75 24.04
N PRO A 63 -0.14 7.62 24.53
CA PRO A 63 0.48 6.62 23.64
C PRO A 63 -0.50 5.99 22.64
N LEU A 64 -1.77 5.84 23.02
CA LEU A 64 -2.80 5.33 22.12
C LEU A 64 -3.12 6.33 21.00
N ILE A 65 -3.21 7.63 21.34
CA ILE A 65 -3.40 8.70 20.35
C ILE A 65 -2.21 8.75 19.39
N GLU A 66 -0.99 8.66 19.90
CA GLU A 66 0.24 8.64 19.10
C GLU A 66 0.28 7.43 18.15
N ALA A 67 -0.05 6.23 18.65
CA ALA A 67 -0.13 5.02 17.82
C ALA A 67 -1.21 5.13 16.73
N LEU A 68 -2.38 5.69 17.06
CA LEU A 68 -3.45 5.94 16.10
C LEU A 68 -3.03 6.94 15.02
N ASN A 69 -2.39 8.05 15.41
CA ASN A 69 -1.91 9.06 14.48
C ASN A 69 -0.80 8.51 13.57
N ALA A 70 0.12 7.72 14.11
CA ALA A 70 1.13 7.03 13.32
C ALA A 70 0.51 6.06 12.32
N TYR A 71 -0.55 5.34 12.70
CA TYR A 71 -1.30 4.48 11.79
C TYR A 71 -1.98 5.29 10.67
N MET A 72 -2.71 6.36 11.02
CA MET A 72 -3.35 7.24 10.05
C MET A 72 -2.35 7.85 9.07
N GLN A 73 -1.16 8.23 9.54
CA GLN A 73 -0.08 8.73 8.69
C GLN A 73 0.42 7.66 7.70
N ARG A 74 0.56 6.39 8.12
CA ARG A 74 0.92 5.29 7.22
C ARG A 74 -0.15 5.09 6.14
N VAL A 75 -1.42 5.06 6.53
CA VAL A 75 -2.55 4.93 5.58
C VAL A 75 -2.56 6.09 4.58
N ARG A 76 -2.32 7.33 5.04
CA ARG A 76 -2.19 8.50 4.15
C ARG A 76 -1.07 8.34 3.13
N ALA A 77 0.11 7.92 3.58
CA ALA A 77 1.25 7.73 2.70
C ALA A 77 0.94 6.66 1.64
N GLN A 78 0.30 5.54 2.03
CA GLN A 78 -0.12 4.49 1.11
C GLN A 78 -1.16 4.97 0.10
N MET A 79 -2.20 5.67 0.54
CA MET A 79 -3.21 6.23 -0.37
C MET A 79 -2.62 7.27 -1.32
N ALA A 80 -1.68 8.09 -0.86
CA ALA A 80 -1.00 9.07 -1.69
C ALA A 80 -0.13 8.39 -2.76
N ALA A 81 0.60 7.33 -2.38
CA ALA A 81 1.37 6.52 -3.33
C ALA A 81 0.47 5.88 -4.39
N GLN A 82 -0.62 5.23 -3.97
CA GLN A 82 -1.59 4.60 -4.88
C GLN A 82 -2.20 5.61 -5.86
N ARG A 83 -2.57 6.81 -5.40
CA ARG A 83 -3.09 7.88 -6.28
C ARG A 83 -2.06 8.33 -7.30
N ARG A 84 -0.80 8.50 -6.90
CA ARG A 84 0.30 8.84 -7.82
C ARG A 84 0.54 7.72 -8.83
N PHE A 85 0.52 6.46 -8.40
CA PHE A 85 0.65 5.31 -9.28
C PHE A 85 -0.45 5.29 -10.36
N ILE A 86 -1.72 5.42 -9.95
CA ILE A 86 -2.86 5.47 -10.88
C ILE A 86 -2.73 6.64 -11.85
N ALA A 87 -2.38 7.83 -11.36
CA ALA A 87 -2.20 9.00 -12.21
C ALA A 87 -1.07 8.78 -13.24
N ASN A 88 0.09 8.29 -12.80
CA ASN A 88 1.22 8.01 -13.67
C ASN A 88 0.88 6.93 -14.71
N ALA A 89 0.21 5.85 -14.31
CA ALA A 89 -0.25 4.79 -15.21
C ALA A 89 -1.20 5.35 -16.28
N ALA A 90 -2.19 6.15 -15.87
CA ALA A 90 -3.13 6.77 -16.79
C ALA A 90 -2.41 7.70 -17.80
N HIS A 91 -1.45 8.50 -17.34
CA HIS A 91 -0.64 9.35 -18.21
C HIS A 91 0.22 8.53 -19.19
N GLN A 92 0.90 7.49 -18.71
CA GLN A 92 1.76 6.66 -19.55
C GLN A 92 0.97 5.84 -20.58
N LEU A 93 -0.27 5.44 -20.28
CA LEU A 93 -1.14 4.74 -21.24
C LEU A 93 -1.74 5.67 -22.29
N ARG A 94 -2.05 6.92 -21.94
CA ARG A 94 -2.71 7.88 -22.84
C ARG A 94 -1.90 8.19 -24.10
N THR A 95 -0.59 8.40 -23.96
CA THR A 95 0.30 8.72 -25.08
C THR A 95 0.38 7.62 -26.14
N PRO A 96 0.73 6.36 -25.80
CA PRO A 96 0.79 5.29 -26.78
C PRO A 96 -0.59 4.92 -27.32
N LEU A 97 -1.68 5.04 -26.56
CA LEU A 97 -3.04 4.89 -27.09
C LEU A 97 -3.38 5.95 -28.15
N ALA A 98 -3.00 7.21 -27.94
CA ALA A 98 -3.20 8.28 -28.92
C ALA A 98 -2.40 8.02 -30.22
N LEU A 99 -1.15 7.54 -30.09
CA LEU A 99 -0.34 7.14 -31.24
C LEU A 99 -1.00 5.98 -32.01
N LEU A 100 -1.46 4.95 -31.31
CA LEU A 100 -2.13 3.80 -31.90
C LEU A 100 -3.40 4.23 -32.65
N SER A 101 -4.21 5.11 -32.05
CA SER A 101 -5.41 5.68 -32.70
C SER A 101 -5.07 6.49 -33.96
N THR A 102 -3.98 7.26 -33.93
CA THR A 102 -3.51 8.05 -35.09
C THR A 102 -3.02 7.14 -36.21
N GLN A 103 -2.23 6.11 -35.89
CA GLN A 103 -1.75 5.14 -36.87
C GLN A 103 -2.90 4.33 -37.49
N ALA A 104 -3.92 3.95 -36.70
CA ALA A 104 -5.13 3.30 -37.18
C ALA A 104 -5.92 4.21 -38.14
N SER A 105 -6.10 5.47 -37.75
CA SER A 105 -6.79 6.46 -38.59
C SER A 105 -6.03 6.72 -39.90
N TYR A 106 -4.70 6.74 -39.86
CA TYR A 106 -3.86 6.88 -41.05
C TYR A 106 -3.99 5.66 -41.98
N ALA A 107 -3.88 4.44 -41.44
CA ALA A 107 -4.01 3.21 -42.20
C ALA A 107 -5.38 3.09 -42.91
N LEU A 108 -6.46 3.51 -42.25
CA LEU A 108 -7.82 3.51 -42.82
C LEU A 108 -8.00 4.48 -44.00
N ARG A 109 -7.24 5.58 -44.02
CA ARG A 109 -7.33 6.62 -45.07
C ARG A 109 -6.37 6.40 -46.24
N GLU A 110 -5.33 5.59 -46.05
CA GLU A 110 -4.29 5.39 -47.05
C GLU A 110 -4.76 4.44 -48.16
N THR A 111 -4.62 4.87 -49.41
CA THR A 111 -5.03 4.13 -50.61
C THR A 111 -3.90 3.31 -51.20
N LYS A 112 -2.64 3.71 -50.99
CA LYS A 112 -1.47 2.97 -51.48
C LYS A 112 -1.20 1.74 -50.60
N ALA A 113 -1.10 0.57 -51.23
CA ALA A 113 -0.88 -0.70 -50.53
C ALA A 113 0.39 -0.70 -49.67
N ASP A 114 1.51 -0.21 -50.20
CA ASP A 114 2.80 -0.20 -49.49
C ASP A 114 2.75 0.65 -48.22
N ARG A 115 2.21 1.88 -48.31
CA ARG A 115 2.08 2.78 -47.16
C ARG A 115 1.05 2.29 -46.13
N ARG A 116 -0.02 1.63 -46.59
CA ARG A 116 -0.97 0.98 -45.69
C ARG A 116 -0.29 -0.16 -44.93
N GLN A 117 0.55 -0.95 -45.60
CA GLN A 117 1.31 -2.01 -44.95
C GLN A 117 2.31 -1.45 -43.93
N GLU A 118 3.02 -0.37 -44.24
CA GLU A 118 3.89 0.33 -43.29
C GLU A 118 3.12 0.80 -42.05
N ALA A 119 1.93 1.38 -42.23
CA ALA A 119 1.07 1.82 -41.13
C ALA A 119 0.59 0.65 -40.25
N LEU A 120 0.26 -0.50 -40.85
CA LEU A 120 -0.13 -1.72 -40.13
C LEU A 120 1.04 -2.32 -39.33
N VAL A 121 2.26 -2.32 -39.86
CA VAL A 121 3.47 -2.74 -39.14
C VAL A 121 3.76 -1.79 -37.98
N ALA A 122 3.61 -0.48 -38.19
CA ALA A 122 3.76 0.51 -37.13
C ALA A 122 2.72 0.33 -36.01
N LEU A 123 1.47 0.03 -36.36
CA LEU A 123 0.40 -0.33 -35.42
C LEU A 123 0.73 -1.55 -34.58
N GLN A 124 1.19 -2.63 -35.23
CA GLN A 124 1.58 -3.86 -34.54
C GLN A 124 2.71 -3.60 -33.55
N THR A 125 3.69 -2.78 -33.95
CA THR A 125 4.81 -2.37 -33.09
C THR A 125 4.33 -1.55 -31.89
N SER A 126 3.46 -0.57 -32.10
CA SER A 126 2.88 0.25 -31.02
C SER A 126 2.02 -0.57 -30.05
N SER A 127 1.26 -1.55 -30.57
CA SER A 127 0.49 -2.48 -29.75
C SER A 127 1.39 -3.34 -28.85
N GLY A 128 2.50 -3.86 -29.40
CA GLY A 128 3.50 -4.58 -28.60
C GLY A 128 4.11 -3.72 -27.50
N LYS A 129 4.35 -2.42 -27.74
CA LYS A 129 4.83 -1.49 -26.71
C LYS A 129 3.79 -1.26 -25.60
N LEU A 130 2.51 -1.12 -25.95
CA LEU A 130 1.41 -1.00 -24.98
C LEU A 130 1.29 -2.25 -24.10
N ALA A 131 1.38 -3.44 -24.69
CA ALA A 131 1.33 -4.70 -23.95
C ALA A 131 2.47 -4.78 -22.92
N ARG A 132 3.70 -4.41 -23.31
CA ARG A 132 4.84 -4.36 -22.38
C ARG A 132 4.63 -3.35 -21.26
N LEU A 133 4.12 -2.16 -21.56
CA LEU A 133 3.80 -1.16 -20.53
C LEU A 133 2.73 -1.67 -19.56
N ALA A 134 1.70 -2.36 -20.05
CA ALA A 134 0.68 -2.96 -19.21
C ALA A 134 1.27 -4.03 -18.27
N GLU A 135 2.17 -4.88 -18.77
CA GLU A 135 2.86 -5.87 -17.94
C GLU A 135 3.73 -5.19 -16.87
N GLN A 136 4.48 -4.14 -17.23
CA GLN A 136 5.27 -3.36 -16.27
C GLN A 136 4.40 -2.75 -15.16
N LEU A 137 3.22 -2.21 -15.51
CA LEU A 137 2.27 -1.68 -14.53
C LEU A 137 1.70 -2.78 -13.63
N LEU A 138 1.43 -3.98 -14.16
CA LEU A 138 0.99 -5.13 -13.36
C LEU A 138 2.07 -5.62 -12.40
N THR A 139 3.33 -5.69 -12.86
CA THR A 139 4.48 -6.02 -12.01
C THR A 139 4.67 -4.99 -10.90
N LEU A 140 4.64 -3.70 -11.22
CA LEU A 140 4.74 -2.62 -10.22
C LEU A 140 3.58 -2.65 -9.22
N SER A 141 2.36 -2.93 -9.66
CA SER A 141 1.20 -3.06 -8.77
C SER A 141 1.35 -4.23 -7.79
N ARG A 142 1.95 -5.35 -8.22
CA ARG A 142 2.28 -6.49 -7.35
C ARG A 142 3.42 -6.18 -6.38
N ALA A 143 4.28 -5.23 -6.72
CA ALA A 143 5.39 -4.80 -5.89
C ALA A 143 5.01 -3.75 -4.82
N GLU A 144 3.82 -3.14 -4.90
CA GLU A 144 3.41 -2.10 -3.94
C GLU A 144 3.30 -2.65 -2.50
N PRO A 145 3.88 -1.94 -1.49
CA PRO A 145 3.82 -2.34 -0.09
C PRO A 145 2.38 -2.46 0.44
N GLY A 146 1.97 -3.69 0.74
CA GLY A 146 0.62 -4.01 1.23
C GLY A 146 -0.25 -4.84 0.27
N SER A 147 0.19 -5.02 -0.99
CA SER A 147 -0.49 -5.89 -1.98
C SER A 147 -0.31 -7.39 -1.69
N ARG A 148 0.76 -7.77 -0.99
CA ARG A 148 1.03 -9.14 -0.52
C ARG A 148 1.79 -9.11 0.79
N ARG A 149 1.51 -10.03 1.71
CA ARG A 149 2.49 -10.39 2.75
C ARG A 149 3.76 -10.85 2.01
N PRO A 150 4.96 -10.33 2.33
CA PRO A 150 6.18 -10.87 1.76
C PRO A 150 6.17 -12.38 1.99
N ARG A 151 6.08 -13.16 0.91
CA ARG A 151 6.31 -14.60 1.03
C ARG A 151 7.77 -14.76 1.41
N ALA A 152 8.01 -15.46 2.52
CA ALA A 152 9.35 -15.78 2.97
C ALA A 152 9.73 -17.16 2.40
N ASP A 153 9.78 -17.26 1.08
CA ASP A 153 10.15 -18.49 0.41
C ASP A 153 11.69 -18.57 0.40
N ARG A 154 12.24 -19.77 0.65
CA ARG A 154 13.67 -20.03 0.44
C ARG A 154 13.89 -20.26 -1.05
N ILE A 155 14.68 -19.40 -1.67
CA ILE A 155 14.93 -19.40 -3.12
C ILE A 155 16.43 -19.40 -3.35
N ASP A 156 16.89 -20.20 -4.30
CA ASP A 156 18.25 -20.13 -4.82
C ASP A 156 18.32 -19.08 -5.93
N LEU A 157 19.03 -17.97 -5.70
CA LEU A 157 19.20 -16.90 -6.69
C LEU A 157 19.95 -17.38 -7.93
N THR A 158 20.88 -18.33 -7.78
CA THR A 158 21.65 -18.87 -8.90
C THR A 158 20.73 -19.59 -9.88
N GLU A 159 19.79 -20.38 -9.36
CA GLU A 159 18.78 -21.07 -10.18
C GLU A 159 17.79 -20.09 -10.79
N ALA A 160 17.34 -19.09 -10.03
CA ALA A 160 16.44 -18.06 -10.54
C ALA A 160 17.09 -17.24 -11.68
N ALA A 161 18.37 -16.87 -11.55
CA ALA A 161 19.10 -16.14 -12.56
C ALA A 161 19.32 -17.00 -13.81
N ARG A 162 19.66 -18.29 -13.66
CA ARG A 162 19.79 -19.22 -14.79
C ARG A 162 18.51 -19.30 -15.62
N GLN A 163 17.35 -19.45 -14.97
CA GLN A 163 16.06 -19.48 -15.67
C GLN A 163 15.76 -18.18 -16.42
N VAL A 164 16.14 -17.03 -15.84
CA VAL A 164 15.99 -15.72 -16.50
C VAL A 164 16.93 -15.60 -17.70
N LEU A 165 18.20 -16.01 -17.58
CA LEU A 165 19.15 -16.01 -18.69
C LEU A 165 18.68 -16.91 -19.83
N GLU A 166 18.20 -18.13 -19.54
CA GLU A 166 17.65 -19.04 -20.55
C GLU A 166 16.46 -18.42 -21.29
N ALA A 167 15.58 -17.71 -20.58
CA ALA A 167 14.45 -17.02 -21.19
C ALA A 167 14.87 -15.81 -22.06
N GLN A 168 15.96 -15.13 -21.72
CA GLN A 168 16.47 -13.94 -22.43
C GLN A 168 17.48 -14.26 -23.54
N ALA A 169 18.07 -15.45 -23.53
CA ALA A 169 19.09 -15.87 -24.51
C ALA A 169 18.68 -15.64 -25.97
N PRO A 170 17.44 -15.96 -26.42
CA PRO A 170 17.04 -15.72 -27.81
C PRO A 170 17.04 -14.23 -28.19
N ALA A 171 16.72 -13.34 -27.24
CA ALA A 171 16.69 -11.90 -27.46
C ALA A 171 18.12 -11.30 -27.47
N ALA A 172 19.01 -11.84 -26.65
CA ALA A 172 20.42 -11.44 -26.59
C ALA A 172 21.21 -11.85 -27.83
N ILE A 173 21.03 -13.09 -28.31
CA ILE A 173 21.64 -13.58 -29.56
C ILE A 173 21.22 -12.70 -30.74
N LYS A 174 19.93 -12.33 -30.84
CA LYS A 174 19.43 -11.43 -31.89
C LYS A 174 20.06 -10.04 -31.85
N ARG A 175 20.62 -9.64 -30.72
CA ARG A 175 21.22 -8.32 -30.48
C ARG A 175 22.75 -8.37 -30.40
N ASP A 176 23.36 -9.54 -30.63
CA ASP A 176 24.79 -9.77 -30.48
C ASP A 176 25.31 -9.39 -29.08
N ILE A 177 24.51 -9.70 -28.04
CA ILE A 177 24.84 -9.48 -26.64
C ILE A 177 25.27 -10.81 -26.02
N ASP A 178 26.47 -10.84 -25.46
CA ASP A 178 26.95 -11.96 -24.65
C ASP A 178 26.33 -11.90 -23.24
N LEU A 179 25.51 -12.89 -22.89
CA LEU A 179 24.87 -13.03 -21.58
C LEU A 179 25.48 -14.24 -20.87
N GLY A 180 26.26 -13.97 -19.84
CA GLY A 180 26.84 -14.98 -18.96
C GLY A 180 26.37 -14.81 -17.52
N LEU A 181 26.40 -15.91 -16.77
CA LEU A 181 26.17 -15.95 -15.34
C LEU A 181 27.46 -16.50 -14.69
N ASP A 182 28.11 -15.73 -13.83
CA ASP A 182 29.40 -16.10 -13.21
C ASP A 182 29.20 -16.39 -11.71
N GLU A 183 28.69 -17.58 -11.40
CA GLU A 183 28.52 -18.04 -10.01
C GLU A 183 29.06 -19.45 -9.80
N ASN A 184 29.69 -19.67 -8.63
CA ASN A 184 30.32 -20.94 -8.25
C ASN A 184 29.48 -21.80 -7.28
N GLY A 185 28.18 -21.53 -7.12
CA GLY A 185 27.31 -22.33 -6.23
C GLY A 185 25.91 -21.75 -5.97
N PRO A 186 25.08 -22.46 -5.19
CA PRO A 186 23.74 -21.99 -4.81
C PRO A 186 23.79 -20.79 -3.86
N VAL A 187 22.98 -19.77 -4.12
CA VAL A 187 22.87 -18.55 -3.29
C VAL A 187 21.46 -18.49 -2.68
N PRO A 188 21.25 -19.11 -1.49
CA PRO A 188 19.94 -19.16 -0.87
C PRO A 188 19.58 -17.81 -0.24
N VAL A 189 18.45 -17.26 -0.66
CA VAL A 189 17.83 -16.05 -0.08
C VAL A 189 16.42 -16.33 0.39
N ILE A 190 15.94 -15.48 1.30
CA ILE A 190 14.56 -15.50 1.77
C ILE A 190 13.85 -14.31 1.13
N GLY A 191 12.81 -14.56 0.34
CA GLY A 191 12.04 -13.51 -0.31
C GLY A 191 10.89 -14.02 -1.16
N ASP A 192 10.24 -13.11 -1.89
CA ASP A 192 9.21 -13.48 -2.87
C ASP A 192 9.89 -13.88 -4.18
N GLY A 193 9.77 -15.15 -4.57
CA GLY A 193 10.46 -15.68 -5.74
C GLY A 193 9.94 -15.16 -7.08
N THR A 194 8.79 -14.51 -7.10
CA THR A 194 8.33 -13.79 -8.29
C THR A 194 9.04 -12.44 -8.37
N MET A 195 9.09 -11.70 -7.26
CA MET A 195 9.73 -10.39 -7.22
C MET A 195 11.24 -10.46 -7.42
N LEU A 196 11.89 -11.49 -6.86
CA LEU A 196 13.33 -11.71 -7.06
C LEU A 196 13.66 -12.02 -8.52
N ARG A 197 12.82 -12.78 -9.23
CA ARG A 197 12.98 -13.00 -10.68
C ARG A 197 12.74 -11.73 -11.48
N GLU A 198 11.69 -10.98 -11.16
CA GLU A 198 11.42 -9.68 -11.79
C GLU A 198 12.58 -8.68 -11.58
N MET A 199 13.23 -8.71 -10.41
CA MET A 199 14.42 -7.89 -10.13
C MET A 199 15.62 -8.26 -11.01
N ILE A 200 15.78 -9.54 -11.39
CA ILE A 200 16.84 -9.98 -12.29
C ILE A 200 16.53 -9.59 -13.74
N VAL A 201 15.25 -9.50 -14.11
CA VAL A 201 14.80 -9.15 -15.47
C VAL A 201 14.84 -7.64 -15.76
N ASN A 202 14.50 -6.80 -14.77
CA ASN A 202 14.44 -5.34 -14.91
C ASN A 202 15.81 -4.67 -14.82
#